data_AF-A0A8H8N474-F1
#
_entry.id   AF-A0A8H8N474-F1
#
_cell.length_a   1.000
_cell.length_b   1.000
_cell.length_c   1.000
_cell.angle_alpha   90.00
_cell.angle_beta   90.00
_cell.angle_gamma   90.00
#
_symmetry.space_group_name_H-M   'P 1'
#
loop_
_entity.id
_entity.type
_entity.pdbx_description
1 polymer ?
#
loop_
_entity_poly.entity_id
_entity_poly.type
_entity_poly.pdbx_seq_one_letter_code
_entity_poly.pdbx_strand_id
1 'polypeptide(L)'
;MRYLEKFPVSHGTKPARAQAAPENQKREVIRGETRVGSVGGVEDVEWMRNIEQIEDVAPVEARWDSSWSTSLRSNSLAPLRIPLHSKMSVRCATCRHILIKPEQKSQSVRYKIKLMASNYLPALEPSLSSTTGTPSRLVQGRSSPFSITITNPLYDPIQVRFQPYNPSTYPNVSRPSFHVTLPQGFLSVAAFAEAWEYDNDDEDDADQDQMVLDALEGGAGLADAVKMGDARSTPARGKSGTVGILEKRANMIRIGGEVAVSRDGSGEAKLTVLVTYQYRAEEVSEDQAHAQTRNAASQLKSSLS
;
A
#
# COMPACT_ATOMS: atom_id res chain seq x y z
N MET A 1 -35.99 2.26 13.99
CA MET A 1 -36.24 1.86 15.39
C MET A 1 -34.96 2.10 16.17
N ARG A 2 -35.05 2.95 17.20
CA ARG A 2 -33.94 3.38 18.06
C ARG A 2 -33.72 2.36 19.16
N TYR A 3 -32.47 2.01 19.46
CA TYR A 3 -32.08 1.51 20.77
C TYR A 3 -30.86 2.29 21.25
N LEU A 4 -31.08 3.07 22.30
CA LEU A 4 -30.08 3.76 23.12
C LEU A 4 -29.91 2.91 24.38
N GLU A 5 -28.71 2.38 24.62
CA GLU A 5 -28.37 1.77 25.89
C GLU A 5 -27.61 2.77 26.77
N LYS A 6 -28.12 2.89 28.00
CA LYS A 6 -27.63 3.75 29.08
C LYS A 6 -26.45 3.08 29.77
N PHE A 7 -25.42 3.84 30.13
CA PHE A 7 -24.44 3.44 31.14
C PHE A 7 -24.57 4.32 32.39
N PRO A 8 -24.43 3.75 33.61
CA PRO A 8 -24.65 4.46 34.87
C PRO A 8 -23.43 5.26 35.35
N VAL A 9 -23.73 6.24 36.20
CA VAL A 9 -22.84 7.22 36.83
C VAL A 9 -22.23 6.65 38.12
N SER A 10 -20.93 6.89 38.35
CA SER A 10 -20.28 6.71 39.66
C SER A 10 -19.54 7.98 40.10
N HIS A 11 -19.72 8.34 41.37
CA HIS A 11 -19.27 9.55 42.06
C HIS A 11 -17.75 9.60 42.36
N GLY A 12 -17.21 10.82 42.39
CA GLY A 12 -16.22 11.24 43.40
C GLY A 12 -14.98 11.97 42.87
N THR A 13 -14.86 13.29 43.08
CA THR A 13 -13.80 13.97 43.87
C THR A 13 -13.85 15.51 43.69
N LYS A 14 -13.19 16.22 44.63
CA LYS A 14 -13.42 17.58 45.19
C LYS A 14 -13.01 18.79 44.31
N PRO A 15 -13.39 20.04 44.68
CA PRO A 15 -13.51 21.16 43.74
C PRO A 15 -12.22 21.96 43.58
N ALA A 16 -11.89 22.31 42.33
CA ALA A 16 -10.87 23.29 41.99
C ALA A 16 -11.54 24.62 41.62
N ARG A 17 -11.04 25.69 42.23
CA ARG A 17 -11.40 27.11 42.12
C ARG A 17 -11.50 27.57 40.65
N ALA A 18 -12.72 27.68 40.14
CA ALA A 18 -12.99 28.26 38.83
C ALA A 18 -13.19 29.78 38.96
N GLN A 19 -12.34 30.52 38.26
CA GLN A 19 -12.48 31.96 38.06
C GLN A 19 -13.75 32.22 37.24
N ALA A 20 -14.52 33.24 37.64
CA ALA A 20 -15.80 33.60 37.07
C ALA A 20 -15.67 33.88 35.55
N ALA A 21 -16.34 33.06 34.75
CA ALA A 21 -16.59 33.36 33.34
C ALA A 21 -17.69 34.43 33.23
N PRO A 22 -17.58 35.41 32.33
CA PRO A 22 -18.60 36.42 32.16
C PRO A 22 -19.93 35.79 31.73
N GLU A 23 -20.97 36.29 32.38
CA GLU A 23 -22.37 35.89 32.29
C GLU A 23 -22.85 35.81 30.83
N ASN A 24 -23.40 34.65 30.46
CA ASN A 24 -24.01 34.40 29.15
C ASN A 24 -25.18 35.37 28.95
N GLN A 25 -24.92 36.45 28.21
CA GLN A 25 -25.95 37.39 27.84
C GLN A 25 -26.98 36.65 26.97
N LYS A 26 -28.22 36.65 27.48
CA LYS A 26 -29.41 36.00 26.94
C LYS A 26 -29.45 36.11 25.42
N ARG A 27 -29.35 34.98 24.73
CA ARG A 27 -29.84 34.83 23.36
C ARG A 27 -31.35 35.02 23.42
N GLU A 28 -31.83 36.22 23.14
CA GLU A 28 -33.19 36.41 22.68
C GLU A 28 -33.35 35.56 21.41
N VAL A 29 -34.07 34.45 21.55
CA VAL A 29 -34.62 33.73 20.42
C VAL A 29 -35.69 34.67 19.87
N ILE A 30 -35.31 35.50 18.90
CA ILE A 30 -36.25 36.18 18.04
C ILE A 30 -37.04 35.06 17.37
N ARG A 31 -38.27 34.82 17.84
CA ARG A 31 -39.32 34.09 17.11
C ARG A 31 -39.73 34.97 15.92
N GLY A 32 -38.81 35.14 14.99
CA GLY A 32 -39.14 35.49 13.61
C GLY A 32 -39.54 34.17 12.95
N GLU A 33 -40.70 34.15 12.30
CA GLU A 33 -41.17 33.02 11.53
C GLU A 33 -40.05 32.47 10.65
N THR A 34 -39.54 31.29 11.01
CA THR A 34 -38.55 30.56 10.23
C THR A 34 -39.22 30.07 8.96
N ARG A 35 -39.25 30.93 7.93
CA ARG A 35 -39.30 30.45 6.55
C ARG A 35 -37.98 29.76 6.24
N VAL A 36 -37.95 28.48 6.55
CA VAL A 36 -36.86 27.56 6.21
C VAL A 36 -36.47 27.74 4.74
N GLY A 37 -35.22 28.14 4.49
CA GLY A 37 -34.52 27.90 3.22
C GLY A 37 -34.92 28.73 1.99
N SER A 38 -35.70 29.81 2.12
CA SER A 38 -36.04 30.64 0.95
C SER A 38 -34.99 31.73 0.74
N VAL A 39 -33.97 31.43 -0.07
CA VAL A 39 -33.16 32.47 -0.72
C VAL A 39 -34.07 33.19 -1.71
N GLY A 40 -34.21 34.52 -1.61
CA GLY A 40 -34.98 35.31 -2.59
C GLY A 40 -36.37 35.74 -2.10
N GLY A 41 -36.42 36.38 -0.93
CA GLY A 41 -37.60 37.15 -0.52
C GLY A 41 -37.75 38.44 -1.36
N VAL A 42 -38.94 39.06 -1.34
CA VAL A 42 -39.16 40.38 -1.95
C VAL A 42 -38.17 41.44 -1.43
N GLU A 43 -37.79 41.35 -0.15
CA GLU A 43 -36.78 42.20 0.49
C GLU A 43 -35.36 41.97 -0.07
N ASP A 44 -35.01 40.72 -0.39
CA ASP A 44 -33.72 40.39 -1.02
C ASP A 44 -33.66 40.95 -2.45
N VAL A 45 -34.77 40.91 -3.18
CA VAL A 45 -34.87 41.44 -4.54
C VAL A 45 -34.79 42.96 -4.57
N GLU A 46 -35.45 43.64 -3.63
CA GLU A 46 -35.34 45.10 -3.47
C GLU A 46 -33.93 45.52 -3.06
N TRP A 47 -33.30 44.78 -2.15
CA TRP A 47 -31.90 44.99 -1.81
C TRP A 47 -30.99 44.78 -3.03
N MET A 48 -31.18 43.70 -3.80
CA MET A 48 -30.37 43.43 -5.00
C MET A 48 -30.46 44.52 -6.06
N ARG A 49 -31.62 45.18 -6.19
CA ARG A 49 -31.79 46.30 -7.13
C ARG A 49 -30.98 47.55 -6.75
N ASN A 50 -30.62 47.67 -5.47
CA ASN A 50 -29.96 48.84 -4.90
C ASN A 50 -28.51 48.55 -4.47
N ILE A 51 -27.90 47.46 -4.97
CA ILE A 51 -26.48 47.14 -4.70
C ILE A 51 -25.59 48.11 -5.48
N GLU A 52 -24.68 48.78 -4.77
CA GLU A 52 -23.66 49.65 -5.36
C GLU A 52 -22.30 48.96 -5.50
N GLN A 53 -21.96 48.04 -4.59
CA GLN A 53 -20.68 47.33 -4.56
C GLN A 53 -20.87 45.81 -4.59
N ILE A 54 -20.04 45.11 -5.38
CA ILE A 54 -20.09 43.65 -5.50
C ILE A 54 -19.72 42.93 -4.18
N GLU A 55 -18.95 43.59 -3.33
CA GLU A 55 -18.45 43.10 -2.04
C GLU A 55 -19.55 42.98 -0.97
N ASP A 56 -20.67 43.68 -1.16
CA ASP A 56 -21.85 43.57 -0.28
C ASP A 56 -22.58 42.23 -0.46
N VAL A 57 -22.31 41.54 -1.57
CA VAL A 57 -22.88 40.22 -1.88
C VAL A 57 -21.94 39.13 -1.37
N ALA A 58 -22.47 38.27 -0.50
CA ALA A 58 -21.79 37.09 -0.04
C ALA A 58 -21.50 36.15 -1.23
N PRO A 59 -20.23 35.71 -1.41
CA PRO A 59 -19.86 34.79 -2.47
C PRO A 59 -20.55 33.43 -2.29
N VAL A 60 -20.80 32.73 -3.39
CA VAL A 60 -21.59 31.50 -3.39
C VAL A 60 -20.96 30.44 -2.49
N GLU A 61 -19.64 30.34 -2.50
CA GLU A 61 -18.85 29.40 -1.71
C GLU A 61 -19.04 29.63 -0.20
N ALA A 62 -18.97 30.88 0.25
CA ALA A 62 -19.17 31.22 1.67
C ALA A 62 -20.60 30.95 2.17
N ARG A 63 -21.58 31.09 1.28
CA ARG A 63 -22.98 30.77 1.58
C ARG A 63 -23.27 29.27 1.56
N TRP A 64 -22.58 28.52 0.70
CA TRP A 64 -22.78 27.09 0.54
C TRP A 64 -22.36 26.31 1.79
N ASP A 65 -21.30 26.76 2.46
CA ASP A 65 -20.83 26.16 3.72
C ASP A 65 -21.70 26.54 4.93
N SER A 66 -22.58 27.53 4.79
CA SER A 66 -23.47 28.00 5.86
C SER A 66 -24.70 27.07 5.98
N SER A 67 -24.71 26.28 7.04
CA SER A 67 -25.65 25.15 7.24
C SER A 67 -27.13 25.52 7.41
N TRP A 68 -27.49 26.76 7.75
CA TRP A 68 -28.88 27.12 8.08
C TRP A 68 -29.37 28.49 7.62
N SER A 69 -28.50 29.38 7.14
CA SER A 69 -28.88 30.72 6.66
C SER A 69 -28.06 31.10 5.45
N THR A 70 -28.72 31.22 4.30
CA THR A 70 -28.08 31.54 3.02
C THR A 70 -28.38 32.99 2.65
N SER A 71 -28.12 33.91 3.59
CA SER A 71 -28.31 35.33 3.30
C SER A 71 -27.36 35.75 2.18
N LEU A 72 -27.87 36.61 1.29
CA LEU A 72 -27.10 37.15 0.18
C LEU A 72 -26.09 38.22 0.64
N ARG A 73 -26.19 38.71 1.87
CA ARG A 73 -25.41 39.85 2.38
C ARG A 73 -24.11 39.39 3.03
N SER A 74 -22.98 39.99 2.65
CA SER A 74 -21.65 39.66 3.19
C SER A 74 -21.54 39.88 4.70
N ASN A 75 -22.13 40.96 5.22
CA ASN A 75 -22.22 41.28 6.66
C ASN A 75 -22.81 40.13 7.52
N SER A 76 -23.74 39.36 6.95
CA SER A 76 -24.45 38.31 7.69
C SER A 76 -23.70 36.98 7.75
N LEU A 77 -22.53 36.89 7.10
CA LEU A 77 -21.64 35.73 7.19
C LEU A 77 -20.94 35.74 8.55
N ALA A 78 -21.21 34.71 9.35
CA ALA A 78 -20.49 34.46 10.59
C ALA A 78 -19.39 33.40 10.36
N PRO A 79 -18.27 33.46 11.11
CA PRO A 79 -17.25 32.42 11.02
C PRO A 79 -17.83 31.05 11.40
N LEU A 80 -17.57 30.06 10.57
CA LEU A 80 -17.98 28.67 10.80
C LEU A 80 -17.02 27.98 11.78
N ARG A 81 -17.54 27.00 12.53
CA ARG A 81 -16.69 26.14 13.36
C ARG A 81 -15.82 25.27 12.45
N ILE A 82 -14.57 25.06 12.86
CA ILE A 82 -13.64 24.18 12.14
C ILE A 82 -14.24 22.78 12.04
N PRO A 83 -14.41 22.24 10.81
CA PRO A 83 -14.88 20.87 10.64
C PRO A 83 -13.95 19.86 11.32
N LEU A 84 -14.52 18.91 12.04
CA LEU A 84 -13.73 17.85 12.66
C LEU A 84 -13.34 16.83 11.60
N HIS A 85 -12.05 16.54 11.49
CA HIS A 85 -11.56 15.43 10.67
C HIS A 85 -11.67 14.11 11.44
N SER A 86 -12.08 13.06 10.73
CA SER A 86 -12.12 11.71 11.27
C SER A 86 -10.94 10.88 10.76
N LYS A 87 -10.38 10.02 11.63
CA LYS A 87 -9.43 9.00 11.22
C LYS A 87 -10.20 7.77 10.77
N MET A 88 -9.99 7.35 9.51
CA MET A 88 -10.70 6.22 8.92
C MET A 88 -10.05 4.87 9.29
N SER A 89 -10.86 3.87 9.56
CA SER A 89 -10.44 2.48 9.72
C SER A 89 -11.05 1.62 8.62
N VAL A 90 -10.26 0.75 7.99
CA VAL A 90 -10.72 -0.10 6.89
C VAL A 90 -10.89 -1.53 7.39
N ARG A 91 -12.03 -2.14 7.04
CA ARG A 91 -12.36 -3.54 7.33
C ARG A 91 -12.58 -4.30 6.03
N CYS A 92 -12.24 -5.59 6.03
CA CYS A 92 -12.56 -6.48 4.91
C CYS A 92 -14.08 -6.57 4.71
N ALA A 93 -14.54 -6.46 3.47
CA ALA A 93 -15.96 -6.54 3.13
C ALA A 93 -16.57 -7.91 3.44
N THR A 94 -15.78 -8.98 3.29
CA THR A 94 -16.25 -10.36 3.46
C THR A 94 -16.20 -10.82 4.92
N CYS A 95 -15.04 -10.74 5.58
CA CYS A 95 -14.84 -11.28 6.93
C CYS A 95 -14.87 -10.23 8.06
N ARG A 96 -15.03 -8.94 7.74
CA ARG A 96 -15.02 -7.80 8.69
C ARG A 96 -13.77 -7.67 9.57
N HIS A 97 -12.71 -8.41 9.26
CA HIS A 97 -11.40 -8.27 9.88
C HIS A 97 -10.84 -6.85 9.63
N ILE A 98 -10.14 -6.31 10.63
CA ILE A 98 -9.59 -4.95 10.57
C ILE A 98 -8.30 -4.98 9.74
N LEU A 99 -8.30 -4.33 8.58
CA LEU A 99 -7.13 -4.24 7.71
C LEU A 99 -6.26 -3.02 8.07
N ILE A 100 -6.91 -1.89 8.35
CA ILE A 100 -6.23 -0.63 8.67
C ILE A 100 -6.84 -0.04 9.95
N LYS A 101 -5.99 0.20 10.95
CA LYS A 101 -6.35 0.90 12.17
C LYS A 101 -5.31 1.97 12.49
N PRO A 102 -5.60 3.27 12.27
CA PRO A 102 -4.70 4.34 12.66
C PRO A 102 -4.61 4.47 14.18
N GLU A 103 -3.49 5.01 14.68
CA GLU A 103 -3.33 5.31 16.10
C GLU A 103 -4.24 6.51 16.52
N GLN A 104 -4.79 6.44 17.74
CA GLN A 104 -5.80 7.38 18.24
C GLN A 104 -5.21 8.77 18.53
N LYS A 105 -3.91 8.87 18.79
CA LYS A 105 -3.25 10.14 19.11
C LYS A 105 -3.34 11.10 17.91
N SER A 106 -3.83 12.31 18.10
CA SER A 106 -4.08 13.29 17.03
C SER A 106 -2.83 13.58 16.19
N GLN A 107 -1.66 13.68 16.82
CA GLN A 107 -0.38 13.96 16.15
C GLN A 107 0.30 12.72 15.52
N SER A 108 -0.24 11.51 15.72
CA SER A 108 0.39 10.28 15.22
C SER A 108 -0.02 9.97 13.78
N VAL A 109 0.99 9.67 12.95
CA VAL A 109 0.86 9.11 11.59
C VAL A 109 0.98 7.59 11.56
N ARG A 110 1.22 6.96 12.73
CA ARG A 110 1.41 5.52 12.86
C ARG A 110 0.08 4.78 12.82
N TYR A 111 0.15 3.56 12.33
CA TYR A 111 -0.94 2.59 12.36
C TYR A 111 -0.71 1.57 13.47
N LYS A 112 -1.77 1.26 14.22
CA LYS A 112 -1.78 0.13 15.16
C LYS A 112 -1.92 -1.20 14.42
N ILE A 113 -2.64 -1.20 13.29
CA ILE A 113 -2.78 -2.34 12.37
C ILE A 113 -2.62 -1.81 10.95
N LYS A 114 -1.73 -2.43 10.16
CA LYS A 114 -1.42 -2.04 8.77
C LYS A 114 -1.22 -3.29 7.91
N LEU A 115 -2.31 -3.89 7.44
CA LEU A 115 -2.29 -4.98 6.47
C LEU A 115 -2.32 -4.41 5.05
N MET A 116 -1.16 -3.99 4.55
CA MET A 116 -1.02 -3.47 3.18
C MET A 116 -0.44 -4.52 2.25
N ALA A 117 -0.96 -4.57 1.01
CA ALA A 117 -0.51 -5.49 -0.02
C ALA A 117 1.00 -5.39 -0.29
N SER A 118 1.59 -4.20 -0.18
CA SER A 118 3.04 -3.95 -0.34
C SER A 118 3.91 -4.78 0.61
N ASN A 119 3.37 -5.23 1.74
CA ASN A 119 4.12 -5.99 2.74
C ASN A 119 4.04 -7.52 2.51
N TYR A 120 3.15 -7.97 1.63
CA TYR A 120 2.84 -9.40 1.45
C TYR A 120 2.90 -9.87 -0.01
N LEU A 121 2.81 -8.95 -0.96
CA LEU A 121 2.87 -9.24 -2.40
C LEU A 121 4.22 -8.80 -2.96
N PRO A 122 4.81 -9.58 -3.90
CA PRO A 122 6.03 -9.17 -4.57
C PRO A 122 5.81 -7.86 -5.34
N ALA A 123 6.74 -6.92 -5.19
CA ALA A 123 6.73 -5.68 -5.97
C ALA A 123 7.25 -5.98 -7.40
N LEU A 124 6.62 -5.37 -8.41
CA LEU A 124 6.95 -5.57 -9.82
C LEU A 124 7.23 -4.21 -10.46
N GLU A 125 8.46 -3.99 -10.90
CA GLU A 125 8.90 -2.74 -11.52
C GLU A 125 9.36 -2.99 -12.97
N PRO A 126 8.56 -2.62 -13.97
CA PRO A 126 8.96 -2.74 -15.37
C PRO A 126 9.95 -1.63 -15.76
N SER A 127 10.94 -1.99 -16.57
CA SER A 127 11.93 -1.07 -17.11
C SER A 127 12.20 -1.38 -18.58
N LEU A 128 12.16 -0.35 -19.43
CA LEU A 128 12.58 -0.46 -20.82
C LEU A 128 14.09 -0.18 -20.87
N SER A 129 14.89 -1.25 -20.80
CA SER A 129 16.35 -1.12 -20.76
C SER A 129 16.90 -0.64 -22.11
N SER A 130 17.24 0.66 -22.19
CA SER A 130 18.25 1.14 -23.15
C SER A 130 19.61 0.99 -22.49
N THR A 131 20.58 0.37 -23.17
CA THR A 131 21.99 0.31 -22.75
C THR A 131 22.64 1.69 -22.60
N THR A 132 21.96 2.80 -22.94
CA THR A 132 22.53 4.16 -22.99
C THR A 132 21.81 5.20 -22.13
N GLY A 133 20.99 4.81 -21.15
CA GLY A 133 20.40 5.76 -20.18
C GLY A 133 19.35 6.73 -20.76
N THR A 134 18.95 6.54 -22.01
CA THR A 134 17.83 7.24 -22.65
C THR A 134 16.56 6.41 -22.56
N PRO A 135 15.38 6.99 -22.32
CA PRO A 135 14.13 6.25 -22.32
C PRO A 135 13.92 5.59 -23.70
N SER A 136 14.05 4.26 -23.74
CA SER A 136 13.90 3.48 -24.97
C SER A 136 12.45 3.55 -25.44
N ARG A 137 12.23 4.09 -26.64
CA ARG A 137 10.94 4.01 -27.33
C ARG A 137 10.89 2.69 -28.10
N LEU A 138 9.76 1.99 -28.01
CA LEU A 138 9.53 0.80 -28.84
C LEU A 138 9.59 1.18 -30.32
N VAL A 139 10.38 0.43 -31.09
CA VAL A 139 10.58 0.70 -32.52
C VAL A 139 9.70 -0.24 -33.33
N GLN A 140 8.93 0.33 -34.24
CA GLN A 140 8.07 -0.42 -35.17
C GLN A 140 8.89 -1.43 -35.98
N GLY A 141 8.37 -2.65 -36.13
CA GLY A 141 9.04 -3.72 -36.87
C GLY A 141 10.31 -4.25 -36.21
N ARG A 142 10.62 -3.89 -34.95
CA ARG A 142 11.79 -4.40 -34.21
C ARG A 142 11.38 -5.04 -32.88
N SER A 143 12.20 -5.97 -32.42
CA SER A 143 12.15 -6.48 -31.04
C SER A 143 12.92 -5.52 -30.15
N SER A 144 12.31 -5.08 -29.05
CA SER A 144 12.94 -4.27 -28.02
C SER A 144 12.98 -5.07 -26.72
N PRO A 145 14.14 -5.20 -26.07
CA PRO A 145 14.21 -5.85 -24.77
C PRO A 145 13.60 -4.95 -23.70
N PHE A 146 12.95 -5.57 -22.73
CA PHE A 146 12.52 -4.93 -21.49
C PHE A 146 12.92 -5.81 -20.32
N SER A 147 12.92 -5.25 -19.13
CA SER A 147 13.13 -5.98 -17.89
C SER A 147 12.01 -5.73 -16.90
N ILE A 148 11.77 -6.70 -16.02
CA ILE A 148 10.89 -6.58 -14.88
C ILE A 148 11.70 -6.95 -13.65
N THR A 149 11.82 -6.00 -12.73
CA THR A 149 12.41 -6.23 -11.42
C THR A 149 11.32 -6.74 -10.47
N ILE A 150 11.63 -7.80 -9.75
CA ILE A 150 10.74 -8.50 -8.82
C ILE A 150 11.42 -8.45 -7.47
N THR A 151 10.75 -7.89 -6.47
CA THR A 151 11.27 -7.79 -5.10
C THR A 151 10.36 -8.55 -4.15
N ASN A 152 10.94 -9.52 -3.44
CA ASN A 152 10.25 -10.30 -2.42
C ASN A 152 10.28 -9.55 -1.07
N PRO A 153 9.11 -9.19 -0.49
CA PRO A 153 9.05 -8.59 0.84
C PRO A 153 9.01 -9.62 1.99
N LEU A 154 8.91 -10.93 1.70
CA LEU A 154 8.76 -11.97 2.71
C LEU A 154 10.13 -12.53 3.13
N TYR A 155 10.28 -12.88 4.40
CA TYR A 155 11.45 -13.60 4.95
C TYR A 155 11.51 -15.08 4.50
N ASP A 156 10.53 -15.53 3.72
CA ASP A 156 10.54 -16.84 3.06
C ASP A 156 10.79 -16.68 1.55
N PRO A 157 11.48 -17.64 0.91
CA PRO A 157 11.63 -17.65 -0.53
C PRO A 157 10.28 -17.86 -1.23
N ILE A 158 10.09 -17.17 -2.36
CA ILE A 158 8.86 -17.25 -3.16
C ILE A 158 9.14 -17.79 -4.56
N GLN A 159 8.14 -18.42 -5.17
CA GLN A 159 8.17 -18.81 -6.58
C GLN A 159 7.21 -17.96 -7.38
N VAL A 160 7.71 -17.27 -8.40
CA VAL A 160 6.90 -16.38 -9.25
C VAL A 160 6.87 -16.90 -10.68
N ARG A 161 5.68 -16.92 -11.29
CA ARG A 161 5.48 -17.30 -12.69
C ARG A 161 4.66 -16.24 -13.41
N PHE A 162 5.10 -15.92 -14.63
CA PHE A 162 4.40 -15.01 -15.53
C PHE A 162 3.70 -15.79 -16.63
N GLN A 163 2.45 -15.43 -16.91
CA GLN A 163 1.71 -15.94 -18.05
C GLN A 163 1.19 -14.75 -18.84
N PRO A 164 1.72 -14.48 -20.05
CA PRO A 164 1.18 -13.46 -20.93
C PRO A 164 -0.30 -13.75 -21.18
N TYR A 165 -1.13 -12.73 -21.11
CA TYR A 165 -2.54 -12.84 -21.44
C TYR A 165 -2.72 -13.24 -22.90
N ASN A 166 -3.43 -14.34 -23.15
CA ASN A 166 -3.69 -14.84 -24.51
C ASN A 166 -4.94 -14.17 -25.10
N PRO A 167 -4.85 -13.50 -26.27
CA PRO A 167 -6.02 -12.93 -26.94
C PRO A 167 -7.08 -13.98 -27.34
N SER A 168 -6.74 -15.27 -27.41
CA SER A 168 -7.73 -16.33 -27.66
C SER A 168 -8.77 -16.49 -26.56
N THR A 169 -8.49 -16.01 -25.35
CA THR A 169 -9.41 -16.09 -24.21
C THR A 169 -10.56 -15.09 -24.34
N TYR A 170 -10.46 -14.10 -25.23
CA TYR A 170 -11.52 -13.12 -25.51
C TYR A 170 -11.64 -12.84 -27.02
N PRO A 171 -12.56 -13.50 -27.73
CA PRO A 171 -12.64 -13.52 -29.19
C PRO A 171 -12.98 -12.17 -29.86
N ASN A 172 -13.30 -11.14 -29.08
CA ASN A 172 -13.73 -9.82 -29.57
C ASN A 172 -12.61 -8.76 -29.58
N VAL A 173 -11.38 -9.13 -29.22
CA VAL A 173 -10.24 -8.20 -29.23
C VAL A 173 -9.35 -8.52 -30.44
N SER A 174 -9.22 -7.55 -31.36
CA SER A 174 -8.27 -7.65 -32.48
C SER A 174 -6.89 -8.00 -31.95
N ARG A 175 -6.15 -8.86 -32.67
CA ARG A 175 -4.80 -9.26 -32.25
C ARG A 175 -3.96 -8.01 -31.99
N PRO A 176 -3.26 -7.93 -30.84
CA PRO A 176 -2.41 -6.79 -30.55
C PRO A 176 -1.32 -6.66 -31.62
N SER A 177 -0.96 -5.43 -31.96
CA SER A 177 0.09 -5.09 -32.93
C SER A 177 1.51 -5.34 -32.40
N PHE A 178 1.64 -6.14 -31.34
CA PHE A 178 2.90 -6.51 -30.74
C PHE A 178 2.79 -7.92 -30.12
N HIS A 179 3.93 -8.59 -30.01
CA HIS A 179 4.07 -9.89 -29.37
C HIS A 179 5.08 -9.78 -28.22
N VAL A 180 4.80 -10.41 -27.09
CA VAL A 180 5.69 -10.39 -25.91
C VAL A 180 6.16 -11.80 -25.58
N THR A 181 7.47 -11.92 -25.38
CA THR A 181 8.13 -13.13 -24.93
C THR A 181 8.66 -12.91 -23.51
N LEU A 182 8.20 -13.74 -22.58
CA LEU A 182 8.63 -13.75 -21.17
C LEU A 182 9.25 -15.11 -20.82
N PRO A 183 10.09 -15.18 -19.77
CA PRO A 183 10.58 -16.45 -19.24
C PRO A 183 9.42 -17.39 -18.90
N GLN A 184 9.55 -18.64 -19.32
CA GLN A 184 8.58 -19.68 -18.99
C GLN A 184 8.99 -20.41 -17.70
N GLY A 185 8.00 -20.78 -16.89
CA GLY A 185 8.21 -21.55 -15.66
C GLY A 185 8.16 -20.72 -14.38
N PHE A 186 8.47 -21.38 -13.27
CA PHE A 186 8.56 -20.76 -11.96
C PHE A 186 9.99 -20.24 -11.72
N LEU A 187 10.08 -19.02 -11.24
CA LEU A 187 11.30 -18.32 -10.90
C LEU A 187 11.41 -18.23 -9.38
N SER A 188 12.50 -18.74 -8.82
CA SER A 188 12.74 -18.67 -7.37
C SER A 188 13.38 -17.32 -7.00
N VAL A 189 12.72 -16.57 -6.14
CA VAL A 189 13.21 -15.33 -5.54
C VAL A 189 13.58 -15.61 -4.09
N ALA A 190 14.78 -15.18 -3.70
CA ALA A 190 15.26 -15.40 -2.34
C ALA A 190 14.39 -14.66 -1.31
N ALA A 191 14.47 -15.11 -0.06
CA ALA A 191 13.89 -14.42 1.08
C ALA A 191 14.42 -12.98 1.18
N PHE A 192 13.61 -12.12 1.78
CA PHE A 192 14.04 -10.85 2.33
C PHE A 192 15.12 -11.10 3.39
N ALA A 193 16.25 -10.42 3.27
CA ALA A 193 17.33 -10.41 4.25
C ALA A 193 17.70 -8.96 4.55
N GLU A 194 17.98 -8.67 5.81
CA GLU A 194 18.35 -7.32 6.24
C GLU A 194 19.79 -7.02 5.84
N ALA A 195 20.13 -5.74 5.62
CA ALA A 195 21.47 -5.35 5.15
C ALA A 195 22.61 -5.85 6.05
N TRP A 196 22.32 -6.15 7.32
CA TRP A 196 23.27 -6.67 8.31
C TRP A 196 23.52 -8.18 8.19
N GLU A 197 22.64 -8.94 7.52
CA GLU A 197 22.85 -10.39 7.31
C GLU A 197 23.84 -10.66 6.17
N TYR A 198 24.05 -9.70 5.26
CA TYR A 198 24.99 -9.84 4.15
C TYR A 198 26.45 -9.68 4.56
N ASP A 199 26.74 -8.88 5.60
CA ASP A 199 28.11 -8.68 6.08
C ASP A 199 28.65 -9.93 6.83
N ASN A 200 27.77 -10.74 7.42
CA ASN A 200 28.14 -11.97 8.15
C ASN A 200 28.42 -13.16 7.22
N ASP A 201 27.68 -13.31 6.12
CA ASP A 201 27.89 -14.40 5.15
C ASP A 201 29.26 -14.26 4.42
N ASP A 202 29.74 -13.02 4.22
CA ASP A 202 31.06 -12.75 3.64
C ASP A 202 32.21 -12.99 4.65
N GLU A 203 31.95 -12.97 5.97
CA GLU A 203 32.95 -13.28 7.02
C GLU A 203 33.15 -14.80 7.20
N ASP A 204 32.11 -15.61 7.03
CA ASP A 204 32.19 -17.08 7.12
C ASP A 204 32.97 -17.74 5.95
N ASP A 205 33.11 -17.04 4.81
CA ASP A 205 33.97 -17.46 3.69
C ASP A 205 35.46 -17.09 3.94
N ALA A 206 35.74 -16.06 4.75
CA ALA A 206 37.10 -15.68 5.12
C ALA A 206 37.72 -16.65 6.16
N ASP A 207 36.90 -17.19 7.06
CA ASP A 207 37.34 -18.18 8.05
C ASP A 207 37.68 -19.54 7.40
N GLN A 208 36.97 -19.91 6.31
CA GLN A 208 37.26 -21.12 5.54
C GLN A 208 38.58 -21.06 4.76
N ASP A 209 38.93 -19.88 4.22
CA ASP A 209 40.22 -19.66 3.57
C ASP A 209 41.38 -19.64 4.58
N GLN A 210 41.14 -19.14 5.80
CA GLN A 210 42.14 -19.12 6.87
C GLN A 210 42.46 -20.54 7.40
N MET A 211 41.46 -21.42 7.52
CA MET A 211 41.67 -22.80 7.98
C MET A 211 42.34 -23.72 6.94
N VAL A 212 42.20 -23.46 5.63
CA VAL A 212 42.99 -24.18 4.61
C VAL A 212 44.43 -23.68 4.52
N LEU A 213 44.68 -22.40 4.77
CA LEU A 213 46.04 -21.84 4.87
C LEU A 213 46.80 -22.41 6.08
N ASP A 214 46.16 -22.50 7.25
CA ASP A 214 46.76 -23.09 8.47
C ASP A 214 47.02 -24.60 8.31
N ALA A 215 46.13 -25.31 7.59
CA ALA A 215 46.33 -26.73 7.28
C ALA A 215 47.48 -26.96 6.27
N LEU A 216 47.75 -26.01 5.39
CA LEU A 216 48.86 -26.05 4.43
C LEU A 216 50.21 -25.75 5.10
N GLU A 217 50.21 -24.90 6.12
CA GLU A 217 51.40 -24.55 6.92
C GLU A 217 51.73 -25.65 7.98
N GLY A 218 50.72 -26.43 8.40
CA GLY A 218 50.84 -27.53 9.37
C GLY A 218 51.42 -28.87 8.85
N GLY A 219 51.86 -28.96 7.58
CA GLY A 219 52.67 -30.08 7.11
C GLY A 219 51.96 -31.45 6.99
N ALA A 220 50.65 -31.49 6.81
CA ALA A 220 49.94 -32.72 6.41
C ALA A 220 49.94 -32.86 4.87
N GLY A 221 50.42 -34.01 4.39
CA GLY A 221 50.76 -34.24 2.98
C GLY A 221 49.63 -33.97 1.96
N LEU A 222 50.05 -33.36 0.85
CA LEU A 222 49.31 -32.90 -0.35
C LEU A 222 48.52 -33.98 -1.13
N ALA A 223 48.37 -35.21 -0.64
CA ALA A 223 47.81 -36.31 -1.45
C ALA A 223 46.34 -36.67 -1.15
N ASP A 224 45.77 -36.27 0.00
CA ASP A 224 44.46 -36.78 0.43
C ASP A 224 43.35 -35.72 0.56
N ALA A 225 43.68 -34.41 0.55
CA ALA A 225 42.69 -33.33 0.69
C ALA A 225 41.92 -33.00 -0.62
N VAL A 226 42.37 -33.51 -1.78
CA VAL A 226 41.78 -33.15 -3.09
C VAL A 226 40.56 -34.02 -3.47
N LYS A 227 40.09 -34.91 -2.58
CA LYS A 227 39.00 -35.87 -2.89
C LYS A 227 37.66 -35.58 -2.20
N MET A 228 37.52 -34.47 -1.48
CA MET A 228 36.25 -34.05 -0.86
C MET A 228 36.02 -32.55 -1.11
N GLY A 229 35.65 -32.21 -2.34
CA GLY A 229 35.34 -30.82 -2.71
C GLY A 229 34.78 -30.68 -4.13
N ASP A 230 34.17 -31.74 -4.66
CA ASP A 230 33.44 -31.70 -5.93
C ASP A 230 31.94 -31.61 -5.62
N ALA A 231 31.40 -30.39 -5.63
CA ALA A 231 30.01 -30.04 -5.96
C ALA A 231 29.63 -28.62 -5.48
N ARG A 232 30.33 -27.58 -5.92
CA ARG A 232 29.70 -26.25 -6.03
C ARG A 232 29.71 -25.86 -7.48
N SER A 233 28.61 -26.23 -8.15
CA SER A 233 28.26 -25.83 -9.49
C SER A 233 28.32 -24.31 -9.62
N THR A 234 29.45 -23.78 -10.09
CA THR A 234 29.51 -22.46 -10.68
C THR A 234 28.62 -22.51 -11.92
N PRO A 235 27.48 -21.81 -11.98
CA PRO A 235 26.65 -21.86 -13.16
C PRO A 235 27.46 -21.27 -14.32
N ALA A 236 27.64 -22.11 -15.34
CA ALA A 236 28.24 -21.72 -16.60
C ALA A 236 27.66 -20.37 -17.04
N ARG A 237 28.55 -19.39 -17.19
CA ARG A 237 28.27 -18.08 -17.79
C ARG A 237 27.97 -18.29 -19.28
N GLY A 238 26.81 -18.88 -19.56
CA GLY A 238 26.21 -18.92 -20.88
C GLY A 238 25.84 -17.50 -21.27
N LYS A 239 26.08 -17.15 -22.54
CA LYS A 239 25.65 -15.89 -23.16
C LYS A 239 24.19 -15.62 -22.78
N SER A 240 23.94 -14.71 -21.84
CA SER A 240 22.58 -14.45 -21.37
C SER A 240 21.81 -13.81 -22.52
N GLY A 241 20.83 -14.54 -23.06
CA GLY A 241 19.82 -13.95 -23.91
C GLY A 241 19.12 -12.80 -23.17
N THR A 242 18.55 -11.89 -23.94
CA THR A 242 17.66 -10.81 -23.51
C THR A 242 16.43 -11.31 -22.75
N VAL A 243 16.04 -12.58 -22.96
CA VAL A 243 14.94 -13.26 -22.26
C VAL A 243 15.51 -14.22 -21.21
N GLY A 244 15.12 -14.06 -19.95
CA GLY A 244 15.57 -14.93 -18.85
C GLY A 244 15.83 -14.15 -17.56
N ILE A 245 16.56 -14.74 -16.62
CA ILE A 245 17.02 -14.02 -15.43
C ILE A 245 18.24 -13.21 -15.85
N LEU A 246 18.13 -11.88 -15.82
CA LEU A 246 19.22 -10.95 -16.14
C LEU A 246 20.10 -10.66 -14.92
N GLU A 247 19.50 -10.58 -13.74
CA GLU A 247 20.20 -10.31 -12.48
C GLU A 247 19.47 -11.00 -11.34
N LYS A 248 20.23 -11.58 -10.41
CA LYS A 248 19.73 -12.09 -9.13
C LYS A 248 20.57 -11.43 -8.05
N ARG A 249 19.94 -10.60 -7.23
CA ARG A 249 20.59 -9.84 -6.17
C ARG A 249 19.71 -9.86 -4.94
N ALA A 250 20.20 -10.43 -3.84
CA ALA A 250 19.45 -10.49 -2.58
C ALA A 250 18.02 -11.05 -2.79
N ASN A 251 17.03 -10.40 -2.19
CA ASN A 251 15.59 -10.64 -2.32
C ASN A 251 14.98 -10.14 -3.65
N MET A 252 15.82 -9.79 -4.63
CA MET A 252 15.41 -9.20 -5.90
C MET A 252 15.90 -10.04 -7.08
N ILE A 253 15.04 -10.24 -8.07
CA ILE A 253 15.43 -10.74 -9.38
C ILE A 253 15.00 -9.77 -10.47
N ARG A 254 15.87 -9.52 -11.44
CA ARG A 254 15.52 -8.82 -12.67
C ARG A 254 15.41 -9.83 -13.77
N ILE A 255 14.21 -9.96 -14.34
CA ILE A 255 13.98 -10.79 -15.51
C ILE A 255 13.96 -9.93 -16.77
N GLY A 256 14.43 -10.49 -17.87
CA GLY A 256 14.38 -9.92 -19.20
C GLY A 256 13.27 -10.57 -20.01
N GLY A 257 12.61 -9.74 -20.81
CA GLY A 257 11.64 -10.14 -21.82
C GLY A 257 11.87 -9.36 -23.10
N GLU A 258 11.22 -9.80 -24.17
CA GLU A 258 11.27 -9.14 -25.46
C GLU A 258 9.87 -8.75 -25.92
N VAL A 259 9.72 -7.54 -26.45
CA VAL A 259 8.51 -7.09 -27.12
C VAL A 259 8.81 -6.81 -28.58
N ALA A 260 8.18 -7.56 -29.48
CA ALA A 260 8.27 -7.38 -30.92
C ALA A 260 7.04 -6.60 -31.41
N VAL A 261 7.25 -5.39 -31.92
CA VAL A 261 6.17 -4.55 -32.46
C VAL A 261 6.03 -4.80 -33.96
N SER A 262 4.81 -4.98 -34.45
CA SER A 262 4.51 -5.12 -35.88
C SER A 262 4.89 -3.85 -36.65
N ARG A 263 5.15 -3.98 -37.96
CA ARG A 263 5.51 -2.83 -38.82
C ARG A 263 4.41 -1.78 -38.91
N ASP A 264 3.16 -2.23 -38.85
CA ASP A 264 1.97 -1.36 -38.87
C ASP A 264 1.52 -0.94 -37.46
N GLY A 265 2.25 -1.36 -36.43
CA GLY A 265 1.91 -1.08 -35.04
C GLY A 265 2.25 0.35 -34.65
N SER A 266 1.24 1.14 -34.28
CA SER A 266 1.42 2.47 -33.71
C SER A 266 0.56 2.63 -32.45
N GLY A 267 1.04 3.42 -31.49
CA GLY A 267 0.34 3.69 -30.24
C GLY A 267 0.97 3.02 -29.01
N GLU A 268 0.16 2.88 -27.96
CA GLU A 268 0.58 2.36 -26.66
C GLU A 268 0.52 0.83 -26.63
N ALA A 269 1.61 0.18 -26.19
CA ALA A 269 1.63 -1.26 -25.98
C ALA A 269 1.19 -1.60 -24.55
N LYS A 270 0.00 -2.20 -24.41
CA LYS A 270 -0.55 -2.62 -23.10
C LYS A 270 -0.46 -4.12 -22.93
N LEU A 271 0.48 -4.56 -22.10
CA LEU A 271 0.67 -5.96 -21.77
C LEU A 271 -0.14 -6.32 -20.52
N THR A 272 -1.09 -7.25 -20.66
CA THR A 272 -1.73 -7.91 -19.53
C THR A 272 -0.98 -9.20 -19.21
N VAL A 273 -0.60 -9.41 -17.95
CA VAL A 273 0.11 -10.61 -17.50
C VAL A 273 -0.57 -11.14 -16.25
N LEU A 274 -0.83 -12.45 -16.22
CA LEU A 274 -1.19 -13.14 -14.98
C LEU A 274 0.09 -13.50 -14.24
N VAL A 275 0.24 -12.95 -13.04
CA VAL A 275 1.35 -13.25 -12.14
C VAL A 275 0.86 -14.22 -11.08
N THR A 276 1.42 -15.42 -11.08
CA THR A 276 1.18 -16.43 -10.04
C THR A 276 2.37 -16.43 -9.11
N TYR A 277 2.14 -16.23 -7.82
CA TYR A 277 3.17 -16.34 -6.79
C TYR A 277 2.77 -17.44 -5.80
N GLN A 278 3.75 -18.25 -5.40
CA GLN A 278 3.60 -19.28 -4.38
C GLN A 278 4.51 -18.92 -3.22
N TYR A 279 3.94 -18.92 -2.02
CA TYR A 279 4.63 -18.66 -0.76
C TYR A 279 4.24 -19.73 0.25
N ARG A 280 5.11 -20.01 1.21
CA ARG A 280 4.78 -20.86 2.35
C ARG A 280 4.07 -20.00 3.38
N ALA A 281 2.83 -20.33 3.71
CA ALA A 281 2.18 -19.72 4.87
C ALA A 281 2.68 -20.45 6.12
N GLU A 282 3.18 -19.73 7.11
CA GLU A 282 3.44 -20.32 8.42
C GLU A 282 2.14 -20.92 8.96
N GLU A 283 2.12 -22.23 9.21
CA GLU A 283 1.03 -22.86 9.93
C GLU A 283 1.10 -22.37 11.38
N VAL A 284 0.06 -21.65 11.80
CA VAL A 284 -0.09 -21.26 13.21
C VAL A 284 -0.09 -22.55 14.02
N SER A 285 0.94 -22.75 14.84
CA SER A 285 1.05 -23.93 15.69
C SER A 285 -0.24 -24.13 16.48
N GLU A 286 -0.71 -25.39 16.55
CA GLU A 286 -2.00 -25.76 17.15
C GLU A 286 -2.15 -25.25 18.61
N ASP A 287 -1.02 -25.02 19.28
CA ASP A 287 -0.94 -24.43 20.62
C ASP A 287 -1.50 -22.99 20.69
N GLN A 288 -1.32 -22.16 19.65
CA GLN A 288 -1.88 -20.81 19.60
C GLN A 288 -3.38 -20.81 19.26
N ALA A 289 -3.84 -21.78 18.46
CA ALA A 289 -5.27 -21.96 18.17
C ALA A 289 -6.04 -22.37 19.44
N HIS A 290 -5.46 -23.24 20.28
CA HIS A 290 -6.06 -23.64 21.57
C HIS A 290 -6.14 -22.50 22.59
N ALA A 291 -5.18 -21.57 22.59
CA ALA A 291 -5.21 -20.39 23.47
C ALA A 291 -6.35 -19.42 23.10
N GLN A 292 -6.62 -19.23 21.81
CA GLN A 292 -7.70 -18.34 21.35
C GLN A 292 -9.10 -18.91 21.64
N THR A 293 -9.29 -20.22 21.49
CA THR A 293 -10.57 -20.89 21.80
C THR A 293 -10.87 -20.90 23.30
N ARG A 294 -9.84 -21.06 24.15
CA ARG A 294 -10.00 -20.98 25.61
C ARG A 294 -10.40 -19.58 26.09
N ASN A 295 -9.88 -18.53 25.45
CA ASN A 295 -10.24 -17.14 25.76
C ASN A 295 -11.67 -16.77 25.31
N ALA A 296 -12.19 -17.39 24.25
CA ALA A 296 -13.60 -17.24 23.86
C ALA A 296 -14.56 -17.96 24.83
N ALA A 297 -14.16 -19.13 25.36
CA ALA A 297 -14.95 -19.90 26.31
C ALA A 297 -15.00 -19.28 27.73
N SER A 298 -13.96 -18.55 28.14
CA SER A 298 -13.94 -17.86 29.44
C SER A 298 -14.83 -16.60 29.47
N GLN A 299 -14.93 -15.87 28.35
CA GLN A 299 -15.81 -14.71 28.19
C GLN A 299 -17.31 -15.08 28.21
N LEU A 300 -17.68 -16.28 27.76
CA LEU A 300 -19.07 -16.78 27.82
C LEU A 300 -19.48 -17.27 29.21
N LYS A 301 -18.52 -17.64 30.08
CA LYS A 301 -18.82 -18.06 31.46
C LYS A 301 -18.98 -16.87 32.41
N SER A 302 -18.36 -15.72 32.12
CA SER A 302 -18.50 -14.50 32.93
C SER A 302 -19.78 -13.71 32.64
N SER A 303 -20.53 -14.03 31.59
CA SER A 303 -21.80 -13.37 31.22
C SER A 303 -23.04 -14.13 31.71
N LEU A 304 -22.85 -15.26 32.39
CA LEU A 304 -23.90 -16.15 32.88
C LEU A 304 -23.88 -16.33 34.42
N SER A 305 -23.21 -15.41 35.13
CA SER A 305 -23.21 -15.36 36.59
C SER A 305 -23.55 -13.98 37.13
#